data_AF-A0A7C2EFE0-F1
#
_entry.id   AF-A0A7C2EFE0-F1
#
_cell.length_a   1.000
_cell.length_b   1.000
_cell.length_c   1.000
_cell.angle_alpha   90.00
_cell.angle_beta   90.00
_cell.angle_gamma   90.00
#
_symmetry.space_group_name_H-M   'P 1'
#
loop_
_entity.id
_entity.type
_entity.pdbx_description
1 polymer ?
#
loop_
_entity_poly.entity_id
_entity_poly.type
_entity_poly.pdbx_seq_one_letter_code
_entity_poly.pdbx_strand_id
1 'polypeptide(L)'
;MFLSRDLDHEKAQRRRGLLGYSKRVVNLFLSLWPFTHLVKRISRYAPFRWLFKPVVNEKVFQVTFVPVSEDIPTPQDTAIPRLALAELIKASSHRFIYNGCICRQREGCRNYPQDMGCLFLGEAASRLHPSLGHQASVEECLEHMEKMAALGLTGMIGRLWMDATAMGVLHDFRNFLVVCFCCDCCCLVRTDMRKVPQHLKRGIKRLEAVKVTVTDKCLGCGTCVEACFVAASSLREGRAYIDDHLCKGCGRCAMVCPQQAIRVEFDERDAIWQELLSRVQPVVGRAP
;
A
#
# COMPACT_ATOMS: atom_id res chain seq x y z
N MET A 1 22.81 16.84 19.18
CA MET A 1 23.78 16.01 18.43
C MET A 1 23.16 15.28 17.23
N PHE A 2 21.84 15.01 17.19
CA PHE A 2 21.12 14.44 16.03
C PHE A 2 20.96 15.44 14.87
N LEU A 3 20.47 16.66 15.12
CA LEU A 3 20.25 17.70 14.09
C LEU A 3 21.52 18.10 13.30
N SER A 4 22.69 18.06 13.92
CA SER A 4 23.96 18.36 13.24
C SER A 4 24.40 17.22 12.30
N ARG A 5 24.13 15.97 12.68
CA ARG A 5 24.45 14.79 11.85
C ARG A 5 23.57 14.72 10.61
N ASP A 6 22.28 15.08 10.71
CA ASP A 6 21.36 15.07 9.58
C ASP A 6 21.71 16.15 8.54
N LEU A 7 22.12 17.34 8.99
CA LEU A 7 22.56 18.42 8.09
C LEU A 7 23.87 18.09 7.37
N ASP A 8 24.81 17.42 8.03
CA ASP A 8 26.06 16.98 7.42
C ASP A 8 25.84 15.82 6.45
N HIS A 9 24.94 14.91 6.78
CA HIS A 9 24.50 13.83 5.89
C HIS A 9 23.76 14.36 4.65
N GLU A 10 22.86 15.34 4.81
CA GLU A 10 22.17 16.00 3.70
C GLU A 10 23.17 16.71 2.77
N LYS A 11 24.10 17.49 3.32
CA LYS A 11 25.15 18.17 2.55
C LYS A 11 26.02 17.16 1.80
N ALA A 12 26.36 16.03 2.42
CA ALA A 12 27.14 14.97 1.79
C ALA A 12 26.36 14.28 0.65
N GLN A 13 25.07 13.99 0.83
CA GLN A 13 24.22 13.40 -0.21
C GLN A 13 23.98 14.37 -1.38
N ARG A 14 23.77 15.67 -1.11
CA ARG A 14 23.65 16.70 -2.15
C ARG A 14 24.94 16.86 -2.94
N ARG A 15 26.10 16.89 -2.29
CA ARG A 15 27.42 16.96 -2.94
C ARG A 15 27.69 15.77 -3.85
N ARG A 16 27.12 14.60 -3.53
CA ARG A 16 27.23 13.37 -4.33
C ARG A 16 26.13 13.22 -5.39
N GLY A 17 25.17 14.14 -5.48
CA GLY A 17 24.04 14.04 -6.42
C GLY A 17 23.10 12.87 -6.13
N LEU A 18 23.11 12.34 -4.91
CA LEU A 18 22.36 11.14 -4.51
C LEU A 18 21.01 11.46 -3.87
N LEU A 19 20.75 12.72 -3.52
CA LEU A 19 19.51 13.14 -2.88
C LEU A 19 18.34 13.14 -3.89
N GLY A 20 17.20 12.62 -3.47
CA GLY A 20 15.95 12.63 -4.22
C GLY A 20 15.40 14.05 -4.44
N TYR A 21 14.27 14.12 -5.15
CA TYR A 21 13.69 15.38 -5.59
C TYR A 21 13.08 16.19 -4.44
N SER A 22 13.28 17.51 -4.47
CA SER A 22 12.66 18.43 -3.51
C SER A 22 11.14 18.50 -3.69
N LYS A 23 10.41 18.92 -2.65
CA LYS A 23 8.94 19.07 -2.66
C LYS A 23 8.43 19.89 -3.85
N ARG A 24 9.18 20.90 -4.31
CA ARG A 24 8.81 21.70 -5.50
C ARG A 24 8.82 20.85 -6.78
N VAL A 25 9.88 20.07 -6.98
CA VAL A 25 10.03 19.18 -8.14
C VAL A 25 9.02 18.04 -8.09
N VAL A 26 8.84 17.42 -6.92
CA VAL A 26 7.82 16.38 -6.71
C VAL A 26 6.42 16.96 -6.99
N ASN A 27 6.11 18.16 -6.51
CA ASN A 27 4.83 18.80 -6.77
C ASN A 27 4.60 19.13 -8.25
N LEU A 28 5.65 19.51 -8.97
CA LEU A 28 5.58 19.72 -10.41
C LEU A 28 5.30 18.39 -11.13
N PHE A 29 5.99 17.31 -10.79
CA PHE A 29 5.73 15.97 -11.33
C PHE A 29 4.28 15.54 -11.04
N LEU A 30 3.85 15.68 -9.78
CA LEU A 30 2.49 15.37 -9.35
C LEU A 30 1.43 16.35 -9.88
N SER A 31 1.79 17.47 -10.51
CA SER A 31 0.81 18.34 -11.18
C SER A 31 0.21 17.64 -12.42
N LEU A 32 0.93 16.68 -12.99
CA LEU A 32 0.46 15.80 -14.05
C LEU A 32 -0.50 14.71 -13.54
N TRP A 33 -0.83 14.68 -12.24
CA TRP A 33 -1.72 13.68 -11.65
C TRP A 33 -3.08 13.53 -12.34
N PRO A 34 -3.77 14.59 -12.82
CA PRO A 34 -5.01 14.44 -13.58
C PRO A 34 -4.85 13.58 -14.84
N PHE A 35 -3.65 13.54 -15.43
CA PHE A 35 -3.34 12.68 -16.57
C PHE A 35 -3.43 11.19 -16.22
N THR A 36 -3.23 10.81 -14.95
CA THR A 36 -3.37 9.40 -14.53
C THR A 36 -4.80 8.88 -14.73
N HIS A 37 -5.82 9.73 -14.52
CA HIS A 37 -7.22 9.39 -14.80
C HIS A 37 -7.47 9.20 -16.30
N LEU A 38 -6.85 10.05 -17.13
CA LEU A 38 -6.92 9.93 -18.59
C LEU A 38 -6.24 8.64 -19.08
N VAL A 39 -5.03 8.35 -18.61
CA VAL A 39 -4.31 7.10 -18.92
C VAL A 39 -5.12 5.88 -18.49
N LYS A 40 -5.71 5.90 -17.29
CA LYS A 40 -6.61 4.83 -16.82
C LYS A 40 -7.85 4.66 -17.68
N ARG A 41 -8.40 5.76 -18.24
CA ARG A 41 -9.56 5.71 -19.13
C ARG A 41 -9.17 5.17 -20.51
N ILE A 42 -8.07 5.67 -21.09
CA ILE A 42 -7.59 5.28 -22.42
C ILE A 42 -7.10 3.82 -22.45
N SER A 43 -6.43 3.35 -21.39
CA SER A 43 -5.94 1.97 -21.27
C SER A 43 -7.05 0.91 -21.27
N ARG A 44 -8.33 1.29 -21.20
CA ARG A 44 -9.48 0.39 -21.37
C ARG A 44 -9.74 0.01 -22.83
N TYR A 45 -9.28 0.82 -23.78
CA TYR A 45 -9.49 0.57 -25.21
C TYR A 45 -8.37 -0.29 -25.78
N ALA A 46 -8.75 -1.30 -26.57
CA ALA A 46 -7.84 -2.29 -27.15
C ALA A 46 -6.60 -1.72 -27.89
N PRO A 47 -6.68 -0.68 -28.74
CA PRO A 47 -5.52 -0.21 -29.51
C PRO A 47 -4.42 0.43 -28.63
N PHE A 48 -4.78 1.01 -27.49
CA PHE A 48 -3.82 1.65 -26.59
C PHE A 48 -3.24 0.67 -25.55
N ARG A 49 -3.73 -0.58 -25.50
CA ARG A 49 -3.32 -1.59 -24.54
C ARG A 49 -1.85 -1.99 -24.67
N TRP A 50 -1.32 -2.05 -25.91
CA TRP A 50 0.10 -2.38 -26.14
C TRP A 50 1.04 -1.26 -25.68
N LEU A 51 0.61 0.00 -25.86
CA LEU A 51 1.40 1.19 -25.52
C LEU A 51 1.68 1.30 -24.01
N PHE A 52 0.70 0.94 -23.16
CA PHE A 52 0.83 1.04 -21.70
C PHE A 52 1.32 -0.24 -21.01
N LYS A 53 1.43 -1.36 -21.74
CA LYS A 53 1.91 -2.65 -21.22
C LYS A 53 3.29 -2.59 -20.52
N PRO A 54 4.32 -1.86 -21.02
CA PRO A 54 5.61 -1.80 -20.33
C PRO A 54 5.55 -1.02 -19.00
N VAL A 55 4.58 -0.11 -18.84
CA VAL A 55 4.45 0.78 -17.67
C VAL A 55 3.71 0.11 -16.51
N VAL A 56 2.80 -0.84 -16.80
CA VAL A 56 1.94 -1.52 -15.80
C VAL A 56 2.31 -3.01 -15.65
N ASN A 57 3.54 -3.39 -16.01
CA ASN A 57 3.99 -4.77 -15.88
C ASN A 57 4.29 -5.13 -14.42
N GLU A 58 4.10 -6.40 -14.05
CA GLU A 58 4.36 -6.96 -12.71
C GLU A 58 5.82 -6.78 -12.24
N LYS A 59 6.76 -6.42 -13.12
CA LYS A 59 8.15 -6.12 -12.71
C LYS A 59 8.33 -4.72 -12.15
N VAL A 60 7.46 -3.78 -12.51
CA VAL A 60 7.57 -2.34 -12.19
C VAL A 60 6.39 -1.84 -11.35
N PHE A 61 5.33 -2.64 -11.24
CA PHE A 61 4.16 -2.39 -10.40
C PHE A 61 3.80 -3.67 -9.63
N GLN A 62 4.23 -3.74 -8.37
CA GLN A 62 3.88 -4.82 -7.45
C GLN A 62 3.26 -4.24 -6.20
N VAL A 63 2.06 -4.71 -5.87
CA VAL A 63 1.31 -4.25 -4.71
C VAL A 63 0.70 -5.46 -4.00
N THR A 64 0.84 -5.50 -2.67
CA THR A 64 0.24 -6.49 -1.78
C THR A 64 -0.52 -5.76 -0.69
N PHE A 65 -1.79 -6.10 -0.47
CA PHE A 65 -2.58 -5.53 0.61
C PHE A 65 -2.36 -6.33 1.89
N VAL A 66 -2.20 -5.60 3.00
CA VAL A 66 -1.98 -6.12 4.35
C VAL A 66 -3.10 -5.53 5.21
N PRO A 67 -4.08 -6.33 5.64
CA PRO A 67 -5.14 -5.82 6.52
C PRO A 67 -4.54 -5.53 7.90
N VAL A 68 -4.47 -4.25 8.25
CA VAL A 68 -3.83 -3.76 9.51
C VAL A 68 -4.83 -3.35 10.59
N SER A 69 -6.10 -3.19 10.21
CA SER A 69 -7.15 -2.55 11.01
C SER A 69 -8.21 -3.52 11.55
N GLU A 70 -7.95 -4.82 11.54
CA GLU A 70 -8.88 -5.80 12.09
C GLU A 70 -8.42 -6.27 13.47
N ASP A 71 -9.14 -5.85 14.51
CA ASP A 71 -9.21 -6.56 15.79
C ASP A 71 -10.12 -7.77 15.58
N ILE A 72 -9.52 -8.89 15.16
CA ILE A 72 -10.26 -10.14 15.01
C ILE A 72 -10.54 -10.66 16.42
N PRO A 73 -11.80 -10.86 16.84
CA PRO A 73 -12.11 -11.51 18.10
C PRO A 73 -11.85 -13.01 17.95
N THR A 74 -10.58 -13.39 18.04
CA THR A 74 -10.11 -14.74 18.31
C THR A 74 -9.22 -14.70 19.55
N PRO A 75 -9.23 -15.75 20.40
CA PRO A 75 -8.44 -15.75 21.62
C PRO A 75 -6.94 -15.62 21.29
N GLN A 76 -6.28 -14.65 21.89
CA GLN A 76 -4.82 -14.44 21.98
C GLN A 76 -3.96 -14.08 20.75
N ASP A 77 -4.46 -14.04 19.51
CA ASP A 77 -3.60 -13.72 18.34
C ASP A 77 -3.87 -12.34 17.72
N THR A 78 -3.04 -11.38 18.14
CA THR A 78 -2.89 -10.06 17.51
C THR A 78 -2.74 -10.19 15.98
N ALA A 79 -3.55 -9.46 15.22
CA ALA A 79 -3.57 -9.42 13.75
C ALA A 79 -2.20 -9.70 13.07
N ILE A 80 -2.03 -10.92 12.55
CA ILE A 80 -0.76 -11.41 11.98
C ILE A 80 -0.18 -10.46 10.90
N PRO A 81 -0.97 -9.86 9.99
CA PRO A 81 -0.42 -8.96 8.97
C PRO A 81 0.09 -7.63 9.55
N ARG A 82 -0.47 -7.14 10.67
CA ARG A 82 0.05 -5.98 11.42
C ARG A 82 1.44 -6.30 11.97
N LEU A 83 1.63 -7.51 12.49
CA LEU A 83 2.92 -7.97 13.01
C LEU A 83 3.93 -8.19 11.89
N ALA A 84 3.53 -8.78 10.77
CA ALA A 84 4.41 -8.90 9.59
C ALA A 84 4.88 -7.53 9.08
N LEU A 85 4.00 -6.52 9.07
CA LEU A 85 4.39 -5.16 8.73
C LEU A 85 5.32 -4.53 9.79
N ALA A 86 5.07 -4.80 11.08
CA ALA A 86 5.95 -4.35 12.16
C ALA A 86 7.36 -4.95 12.04
N GLU A 87 7.48 -6.24 11.74
CA GLU A 87 8.77 -6.91 11.50
C GLU A 87 9.47 -6.34 10.26
N LEU A 88 8.72 -6.02 9.21
CA LEU A 88 9.27 -5.34 8.03
C LEU A 88 9.82 -3.95 8.37
N ILE A 89 9.12 -3.17 9.18
CA ILE A 89 9.58 -1.86 9.65
C ILE A 89 10.87 -2.01 10.46
N LYS A 90 10.90 -2.95 11.40
CA LYS A 90 12.07 -3.24 12.24
C LYS A 90 13.29 -3.65 11.42
N ALA A 91 13.09 -4.56 10.47
CA ALA A 91 14.17 -5.13 9.67
C ALA A 91 14.66 -4.20 8.54
N SER A 92 13.92 -3.13 8.19
CA SER A 92 14.36 -2.20 7.14
C SER A 92 15.63 -1.41 7.52
N SER A 93 16.49 -1.07 6.56
CA SER A 93 17.70 -0.29 6.85
C SER A 93 17.40 1.16 7.21
N HIS A 94 16.50 1.79 6.45
CA HIS A 94 16.05 3.16 6.65
C HIS A 94 14.53 3.25 6.54
N ARG A 95 13.98 4.25 7.23
CA ARG A 95 12.54 4.52 7.35
C ARG A 95 12.31 6.02 7.20
N PHE A 96 11.38 6.39 6.34
CA PHE A 96 11.00 7.77 6.13
C PHE A 96 9.48 7.91 6.19
N ILE A 97 8.99 8.82 7.04
CA ILE A 97 7.58 9.18 7.10
C ILE A 97 7.36 10.36 6.17
N TYR A 98 6.45 10.19 5.21
CA TYR A 98 6.07 11.24 4.29
C TYR A 98 4.98 12.14 4.93
N ASN A 99 5.11 13.46 4.81
CA ASN A 99 4.29 14.46 5.52
C ASN A 99 2.82 14.57 5.05
N GLY A 100 2.35 13.70 4.16
CA GLY A 100 0.94 13.68 3.77
C GLY A 100 0.60 12.64 2.72
N CYS A 101 -0.65 12.23 2.58
CA CYS A 101 -0.97 11.21 1.57
C CYS A 101 -1.10 11.87 0.18
N ILE A 102 -0.22 11.48 -0.76
CA ILE A 102 -0.23 11.97 -2.16
C ILE A 102 -1.63 11.86 -2.75
N CYS A 103 -2.27 10.69 -2.64
CA CYS A 103 -3.60 10.46 -3.20
C CYS A 103 -4.67 11.34 -2.53
N ARG A 104 -4.66 11.46 -1.19
CA ARG A 104 -5.68 12.26 -0.48
C ARG A 104 -5.55 13.75 -0.77
N GLN A 105 -4.33 14.26 -0.84
CA GLN A 105 -4.06 15.67 -1.16
C GLN A 105 -4.48 16.00 -2.59
N ARG A 106 -4.14 15.14 -3.55
CA ARG A 106 -4.43 15.39 -4.97
C ARG A 106 -5.91 15.26 -5.32
N GLU A 107 -6.62 14.37 -4.64
CA GLU A 107 -8.06 14.18 -4.84
C GLU A 107 -8.91 15.04 -3.89
N GLY A 108 -8.30 15.88 -3.04
CA GLY A 108 -9.02 16.75 -2.11
C GLY A 108 -9.88 15.99 -1.09
N CYS A 109 -9.34 14.90 -0.54
CA CYS A 109 -10.04 14.00 0.38
C CYS A 109 -10.63 14.74 1.58
N ARG A 110 -11.93 14.54 1.83
CA ARG A 110 -12.66 15.10 2.98
C ARG A 110 -12.96 14.09 4.10
N ASN A 111 -12.79 12.79 3.81
CA ASN A 111 -13.16 11.71 4.73
C ASN A 111 -12.01 11.28 5.64
N TYR A 112 -10.78 11.54 5.23
CA TYR A 112 -9.56 11.13 5.93
C TYR A 112 -8.54 12.26 5.94
N PRO A 113 -7.70 12.37 7.00
CA PRO A 113 -6.69 13.42 7.08
C PRO A 113 -5.65 13.30 5.96
N GLN A 114 -5.20 14.44 5.46
CA GLN A 114 -4.32 14.52 4.28
C GLN A 114 -2.84 14.66 4.65
N ASP A 115 -2.55 15.01 5.89
CA ASP A 115 -1.22 15.15 6.53
C ASP A 115 -0.65 13.83 7.02
N MET A 116 -1.42 12.75 6.92
CA MET A 116 -1.03 11.39 7.28
C MET A 116 -0.56 10.61 6.03
N GLY A 117 0.77 10.58 5.82
CA GLY A 117 1.38 10.00 4.63
C GLY A 117 1.87 8.55 4.76
N CYS A 118 2.53 8.09 3.70
CA CYS A 118 3.04 6.72 3.56
C CYS A 118 4.37 6.56 4.30
N LEU A 119 4.76 5.32 4.61
CA LEU A 119 6.14 4.99 5.00
C LEU A 119 6.92 4.59 3.76
N PHE A 120 8.15 5.11 3.64
CA PHE A 120 9.12 4.62 2.67
C PHE A 120 10.22 3.87 3.42
N LEU A 121 10.49 2.64 2.98
CA LEU A 121 11.43 1.72 3.63
C LEU A 121 12.56 1.34 2.66
N GLY A 122 13.72 1.04 3.24
CA GLY A 122 14.91 0.55 2.54
C GLY A 122 15.93 1.64 2.22
N GLU A 123 17.05 1.25 1.63
CA GLU A 123 18.20 2.14 1.41
C GLU A 123 17.85 3.39 0.60
N ALA A 124 16.96 3.28 -0.38
CA ALA A 124 16.52 4.41 -1.18
C ALA A 124 15.77 5.47 -0.34
N ALA A 125 15.14 5.08 0.78
CA ALA A 125 14.45 6.00 1.68
C ALA A 125 15.41 6.95 2.40
N SER A 126 16.68 6.55 2.61
CA SER A 126 17.72 7.40 3.22
C SER A 126 18.05 8.65 2.40
N ARG A 127 17.67 8.63 1.11
CA ARG A 127 17.96 9.69 0.13
C ARG A 127 16.76 10.57 -0.15
N LEU A 128 15.61 10.33 0.48
CA LEU A 128 14.43 11.16 0.27
C LEU A 128 14.66 12.58 0.82
N HIS A 129 14.22 13.57 0.04
CA HIS A 129 14.47 14.96 0.37
C HIS A 129 13.69 15.38 1.63
N PRO A 130 14.30 16.01 2.66
CA PRO A 130 13.64 16.37 3.93
C PRO A 130 12.42 17.30 3.81
N SER A 131 12.27 17.99 2.68
CA SER A 131 11.04 18.77 2.42
C SER A 131 9.78 17.91 2.28
N LEU A 132 9.95 16.61 2.02
CA LEU A 132 8.86 15.66 1.77
C LEU A 132 8.32 15.05 3.07
N GLY A 133 9.11 15.08 4.14
CA GLY A 133 8.94 14.23 5.31
C GLY A 133 10.22 14.19 6.13
N HIS A 134 10.38 13.17 6.95
CA HIS A 134 11.56 13.02 7.80
C HIS A 134 11.97 11.56 7.94
N GLN A 135 13.25 11.35 8.24
CA GLN A 135 13.73 10.04 8.68
C GLN A 135 13.11 9.74 10.04
N ALA A 136 12.62 8.52 10.22
CA ALA A 136 11.83 8.12 11.38
C ALA A 136 12.45 6.92 12.10
N SER A 137 12.24 6.86 13.42
CA SER A 137 12.63 5.68 14.20
C SER A 137 11.69 4.50 13.92
N VAL A 138 12.07 3.32 14.41
CA VAL A 138 11.19 2.13 14.35
C VAL A 138 9.91 2.40 15.13
N GLU A 139 10.04 2.92 16.36
CA GLU A 139 8.95 3.22 17.27
C GLU A 139 7.98 4.22 16.66
N GLU A 140 8.51 5.31 16.07
CA GLU A 140 7.70 6.32 15.41
C GLU A 140 6.92 5.75 14.21
N CYS A 141 7.54 4.86 13.42
CA CYS A 141 6.87 4.19 12.31
C CYS A 141 5.76 3.25 12.79
N LEU A 142 5.97 2.54 13.90
CA LEU A 142 4.96 1.68 14.50
C LEU A 142 3.78 2.51 15.04
N GLU A 143 4.05 3.60 15.76
CA GLU A 143 2.99 4.51 16.21
C GLU A 143 2.21 5.12 15.04
N HIS A 144 2.90 5.50 13.97
CA HIS A 144 2.27 6.00 12.75
C HIS A 144 1.37 4.93 12.13
N MET A 145 1.82 3.68 12.05
CA MET A 145 1.02 2.55 11.57
C MET A 145 -0.24 2.34 12.44
N GLU A 146 -0.12 2.38 13.77
CA GLU A 146 -1.27 2.22 14.68
C GLU A 146 -2.31 3.34 14.50
N LYS A 147 -1.87 4.59 14.36
CA LYS A 147 -2.76 5.73 14.07
C LYS A 147 -3.55 5.51 12.78
N MET A 148 -2.93 4.93 11.76
CA MET A 148 -3.61 4.65 10.49
C MET A 148 -4.60 3.50 10.60
N ALA A 149 -4.22 2.45 11.32
CA ALA A 149 -5.08 1.31 11.60
C ALA A 149 -6.35 1.74 12.36
N ALA A 150 -6.20 2.61 13.37
CA ALA A 150 -7.31 3.17 14.13
C ALA A 150 -8.30 3.98 13.28
N LEU A 151 -7.85 4.53 12.14
CA LEU A 151 -8.70 5.21 11.17
C LEU A 151 -9.37 4.25 10.16
N GLY A 152 -9.18 2.94 10.30
CA GLY A 152 -9.71 1.93 9.38
C GLY A 152 -9.03 1.96 8.00
N LEU A 153 -7.82 2.48 7.91
CA LEU A 153 -7.05 2.54 6.66
C LEU A 153 -6.44 1.18 6.36
N THR A 154 -6.49 0.76 5.10
CA THR A 154 -5.92 -0.52 4.69
C THR A 154 -4.44 -0.37 4.37
N GLY A 155 -3.59 -1.16 5.03
CA GLY A 155 -2.16 -1.25 4.73
C GLY A 155 -1.92 -1.86 3.35
N MET A 156 -0.97 -1.30 2.63
CA MET A 156 -0.60 -1.73 1.29
C MET A 156 0.90 -1.60 1.12
N ILE A 157 1.57 -2.72 0.90
CA ILE A 157 3.01 -2.77 0.63
C ILE A 157 3.19 -2.81 -0.88
N GLY A 158 4.04 -1.96 -1.42
CA GLY A 158 4.29 -1.97 -2.86
C GLY A 158 5.65 -1.45 -3.26
N ARG A 159 6.07 -1.90 -4.45
CA ARG A 159 7.20 -1.33 -5.19
C ARG A 159 6.63 -0.70 -6.45
N LEU A 160 6.51 0.62 -6.42
CA LEU A 160 5.89 1.39 -7.48
C LEU A 160 6.96 2.23 -8.17
N TRP A 161 7.25 1.89 -9.43
CA TRP A 161 8.20 2.67 -10.26
C TRP A 161 7.82 4.15 -10.34
N MET A 162 6.52 4.45 -10.38
CA MET A 162 5.99 5.80 -10.37
C MET A 162 6.39 6.57 -9.10
N ASP A 163 6.32 5.94 -7.93
CA ASP A 163 6.70 6.58 -6.67
C ASP A 163 8.21 6.81 -6.63
N ALA A 164 9.01 5.82 -7.01
CA ALA A 164 10.47 5.97 -7.07
C ALA A 164 10.92 7.06 -8.05
N THR A 165 10.22 7.18 -9.19
CA THR A 165 10.46 8.23 -10.18
C THR A 165 10.05 9.59 -9.64
N ALA A 166 8.85 9.71 -9.05
CA ALA A 166 8.36 10.95 -8.47
C ALA A 166 9.28 11.46 -7.36
N MET A 167 9.86 10.56 -6.58
CA MET A 167 10.77 10.88 -5.49
C MET A 167 12.24 11.07 -5.92
N GLY A 168 12.58 10.81 -7.18
CA GLY A 168 13.94 10.95 -7.69
C GLY A 168 14.91 9.87 -7.20
N VAL A 169 14.41 8.68 -6.89
CA VAL A 169 15.18 7.53 -6.38
C VAL A 169 15.07 6.30 -7.30
N LEU A 170 14.70 6.51 -8.56
CA LEU A 170 14.52 5.44 -9.54
C LEU A 170 15.78 4.59 -9.75
N HIS A 171 16.96 5.18 -9.67
CA HIS A 171 18.25 4.47 -9.77
C HIS A 171 18.45 3.43 -8.66
N ASP A 172 17.72 3.55 -7.56
CA ASP A 172 17.77 2.64 -6.42
C ASP A 172 16.41 1.94 -6.16
N PHE A 173 15.61 1.78 -7.22
CA PHE A 173 14.26 1.22 -7.14
C PHE A 173 14.19 -0.16 -6.45
N ARG A 174 15.25 -0.97 -6.55
CA ARG A 174 15.28 -2.30 -5.92
C ARG A 174 15.22 -2.21 -4.39
N ASN A 175 15.77 -1.16 -3.81
CA ASN A 175 15.84 -0.94 -2.37
C ASN A 175 14.82 0.11 -1.89
N PHE A 176 13.75 0.30 -2.66
CA PHE A 176 12.67 1.24 -2.36
C PHE A 176 11.34 0.51 -2.18
N LEU A 177 10.80 0.53 -0.96
CA LEU A 177 9.51 -0.04 -0.64
C LEU A 177 8.59 1.03 -0.08
N VAL A 178 7.33 0.98 -0.48
CA VAL A 178 6.30 1.90 -0.02
C VAL A 178 5.28 1.13 0.80
N VAL A 179 5.00 1.59 2.01
CA VAL A 179 3.86 1.17 2.81
C VAL A 179 2.84 2.31 2.79
N CYS A 180 1.80 2.13 1.97
CA CYS A 180 0.69 3.05 1.85
C CYS A 180 -0.43 2.67 2.83
N PHE A 181 -1.02 3.67 3.47
CA PHE A 181 -2.25 3.52 4.26
C PHE A 181 -3.45 3.99 3.44
N CYS A 182 -3.99 3.07 2.68
CA CYS A 182 -4.98 3.36 1.65
C CYS A 182 -6.35 3.64 2.27
N CYS A 183 -6.88 4.83 2.00
CA CYS A 183 -8.30 5.12 2.17
C CYS A 183 -9.12 4.41 1.10
N ASP A 184 -10.43 4.30 1.32
CA ASP A 184 -11.37 3.71 0.38
C ASP A 184 -11.91 4.72 -0.65
N CYS A 185 -11.77 6.02 -0.42
CA CYS A 185 -12.31 7.07 -1.29
C CYS A 185 -11.35 7.54 -2.40
N CYS A 186 -10.07 7.81 -2.09
CA CYS A 186 -9.17 8.55 -2.99
C CYS A 186 -7.96 7.76 -3.49
N CYS A 187 -7.74 6.54 -3.00
CA CYS A 187 -6.52 5.78 -3.32
C CYS A 187 -6.44 5.43 -4.81
N LEU A 188 -5.39 5.88 -5.51
CA LEU A 188 -5.17 5.60 -6.93
C LEU A 188 -5.17 4.10 -7.25
N VAL A 189 -4.67 3.26 -6.34
CA VAL A 189 -4.60 1.82 -6.55
C VAL A 189 -5.97 1.14 -6.36
N ARG A 190 -6.92 1.80 -5.68
CA ARG A 190 -8.26 1.24 -5.41
C ARG A 190 -9.33 1.83 -6.32
N THR A 191 -9.23 3.12 -6.66
CA THR A 191 -10.22 3.82 -7.48
C THR A 191 -10.27 3.25 -8.90
N ASP A 192 -11.49 3.01 -9.37
CA ASP A 192 -11.83 2.44 -10.69
C ASP A 192 -11.32 1.03 -10.99
N MET A 193 -10.71 0.32 -10.03
CA MET A 193 -10.21 -1.05 -10.26
C MET A 193 -11.32 -2.03 -10.66
N ARG A 194 -12.58 -1.79 -10.25
CA ARG A 194 -13.73 -2.58 -10.72
C ARG A 194 -13.85 -2.63 -12.25
N LYS A 195 -13.52 -1.51 -12.92
CA LYS A 195 -13.66 -1.31 -14.37
C LYS A 195 -12.39 -1.68 -15.15
N VAL A 196 -11.30 -1.95 -14.43
CA VAL A 196 -10.00 -2.28 -15.02
C VAL A 196 -10.02 -3.77 -15.44
N PRO A 197 -9.54 -4.11 -16.65
CA PRO A 197 -9.42 -5.50 -17.09
C PRO A 197 -8.61 -6.39 -16.15
N GLN A 198 -8.99 -7.67 -16.03
CA GLN A 198 -8.40 -8.61 -15.06
C GLN A 198 -6.87 -8.74 -15.14
N HIS A 199 -6.30 -8.69 -16.35
CA HIS A 199 -4.86 -8.80 -16.55
C HIS A 199 -4.05 -7.65 -15.92
N LEU A 200 -4.63 -6.45 -15.78
CA LEU A 200 -3.98 -5.32 -15.10
C LEU A 200 -4.11 -5.41 -13.58
N LYS A 201 -5.10 -6.16 -13.07
CA LYS A 201 -5.23 -6.46 -11.63
C LYS A 201 -4.18 -7.47 -11.13
N ARG A 202 -3.40 -8.09 -12.02
CA ARG A 202 -2.38 -9.09 -11.65
C ARG A 202 -1.19 -8.50 -10.89
N GLY A 203 -0.88 -7.22 -11.10
CA GLY A 203 0.11 -6.48 -10.29
C GLY A 203 -0.30 -6.33 -8.82
N ILE A 204 -1.59 -6.51 -8.51
CA ILE A 204 -2.10 -6.61 -7.14
C ILE A 204 -2.15 -8.08 -6.76
N LYS A 205 -1.25 -8.49 -5.86
CA LYS A 205 -1.14 -9.86 -5.39
C LYS A 205 -1.71 -9.97 -3.99
N ARG A 206 -2.52 -11.01 -3.76
CA ARG A 206 -2.92 -11.42 -2.41
C ARG A 206 -1.72 -12.11 -1.75
N LEU A 207 -1.62 -12.07 -0.43
CA LEU A 207 -0.80 -13.01 0.32
C LEU A 207 -1.50 -14.38 0.28
N GLU A 208 -0.80 -15.45 -0.05
CA GLU A 208 -1.38 -16.79 -0.23
C GLU A 208 -2.03 -17.29 1.06
N ALA A 209 -1.41 -16.98 2.19
CA ALA A 209 -1.91 -17.30 3.52
C ALA A 209 -3.15 -16.50 3.96
N VAL A 210 -3.70 -15.59 3.13
CA VAL A 210 -4.88 -14.78 3.47
C VAL A 210 -6.14 -15.36 2.83
N LYS A 211 -7.03 -15.87 3.68
CA LYS A 211 -8.35 -16.39 3.30
C LYS A 211 -9.44 -15.43 3.74
N VAL A 212 -10.50 -15.33 2.94
CA VAL A 212 -11.66 -14.50 3.28
C VAL A 212 -12.92 -15.34 3.15
N THR A 213 -13.61 -15.58 4.26
CA THR A 213 -14.74 -16.50 4.36
C THR A 213 -16.00 -15.78 4.79
N VAL A 214 -17.16 -16.33 4.41
CA VAL A 214 -18.48 -15.79 4.76
C VAL A 214 -19.17 -16.77 5.72
N THR A 215 -19.59 -16.28 6.89
CA THR A 215 -20.23 -17.09 7.92
C THR A 215 -21.75 -17.15 7.73
N ASP A 216 -22.40 -17.99 8.54
CA ASP A 216 -23.85 -18.14 8.69
C ASP A 216 -24.58 -16.85 9.13
N LYS A 217 -23.89 -15.92 9.78
CA LYS A 217 -24.41 -14.58 10.13
C LYS A 217 -24.78 -13.71 8.92
N CYS A 218 -24.46 -14.13 7.70
CA CYS A 218 -24.70 -13.32 6.51
C CYS A 218 -26.18 -13.27 6.15
N LEU A 219 -26.75 -12.06 6.15
CA LEU A 219 -28.14 -11.79 5.76
C LEU A 219 -28.30 -11.26 4.33
N GLY A 220 -27.25 -11.31 3.51
CA GLY A 220 -27.33 -10.93 2.09
C GLY A 220 -27.50 -9.43 1.81
N CYS A 221 -27.18 -8.53 2.74
CA CYS A 221 -27.43 -7.08 2.57
C CYS A 221 -26.62 -6.39 1.46
N GLY A 222 -25.56 -7.03 0.93
CA GLY A 222 -24.79 -6.50 -0.21
C GLY A 222 -23.72 -5.45 0.11
N THR A 223 -23.57 -4.97 1.35
CA THR A 223 -22.58 -3.93 1.71
C THR A 223 -21.14 -4.29 1.30
N CYS A 224 -20.76 -5.56 1.46
CA CYS A 224 -19.44 -6.07 1.02
C CYS A 224 -19.27 -6.04 -0.51
N VAL A 225 -20.35 -6.26 -1.26
CA VAL A 225 -20.39 -6.20 -2.73
C VAL A 225 -20.17 -4.78 -3.21
N GLU A 226 -20.64 -3.76 -2.49
CA GLU A 226 -20.41 -2.35 -2.79
C GLU A 226 -19.01 -1.86 -2.38
N ALA A 227 -18.45 -2.40 -1.30
CA ALA A 227 -17.12 -1.99 -0.83
C ALA A 227 -15.95 -2.65 -1.59
N CYS A 228 -16.17 -3.76 -2.30
CA CYS A 228 -15.11 -4.51 -2.97
C CYS A 228 -14.53 -3.79 -4.21
N PHE A 229 -13.38 -3.13 -4.06
CA PHE A 229 -12.77 -2.33 -5.14
C PHE A 229 -12.33 -3.14 -6.37
N VAL A 230 -12.17 -4.47 -6.25
CA VAL A 230 -11.80 -5.37 -7.36
C VAL A 230 -12.99 -6.14 -7.96
N ALA A 231 -14.19 -5.96 -7.43
CA ALA A 231 -15.40 -6.70 -7.81
C ALA A 231 -15.29 -8.23 -7.64
N ALA A 232 -14.65 -8.68 -6.55
CA ALA A 232 -14.54 -10.09 -6.17
C ALA A 232 -15.75 -10.62 -5.38
N SER A 233 -16.67 -9.75 -4.95
CA SER A 233 -17.81 -10.14 -4.11
C SER A 233 -19.11 -10.02 -4.90
N SER A 234 -20.03 -10.97 -4.70
CA SER A 234 -21.38 -10.99 -5.31
C SER A 234 -22.41 -11.55 -4.32
N LEU A 235 -23.70 -11.41 -4.60
CA LEU A 235 -24.75 -12.11 -3.86
C LEU A 235 -25.15 -13.37 -4.63
N ARG A 236 -25.19 -14.51 -3.95
CA ARG A 236 -25.69 -15.79 -4.47
C ARG A 236 -26.60 -16.40 -3.41
N GLU A 237 -27.80 -16.83 -3.81
CA GLU A 237 -28.75 -17.50 -2.91
C GLU A 237 -29.01 -16.73 -1.60
N GLY A 238 -29.12 -15.39 -1.69
CA GLY A 238 -29.35 -14.53 -0.53
C GLY A 238 -28.15 -14.35 0.41
N ARG A 239 -26.94 -14.80 0.03
CA ARG A 239 -25.72 -14.65 0.83
C ARG A 239 -24.57 -14.05 0.03
N ALA A 240 -23.61 -13.46 0.73
CA ALA A 240 -22.39 -12.98 0.10
C ALA A 240 -21.54 -14.17 -0.38
N TYR A 241 -21.04 -14.08 -1.60
CA TYR A 241 -20.06 -14.99 -2.17
C TYR A 241 -18.80 -14.20 -2.53
N ILE A 242 -17.62 -14.71 -2.14
CA ILE A 242 -16.32 -14.12 -2.42
C ILE A 242 -15.58 -15.03 -3.38
N ASP A 243 -15.28 -14.51 -4.58
CA ASP A 243 -14.45 -15.18 -5.57
C ASP A 243 -12.98 -15.11 -5.14
N ASP A 244 -12.42 -16.27 -4.77
CA ASP A 244 -11.07 -16.40 -4.26
C ASP A 244 -10.00 -15.99 -5.28
N HIS A 245 -10.24 -16.23 -6.58
CA HIS A 245 -9.30 -15.89 -7.65
C HIS A 245 -9.25 -14.38 -7.94
N LEU A 246 -10.34 -13.67 -7.65
CA LEU A 246 -10.41 -12.21 -7.78
C LEU A 246 -10.01 -11.49 -6.49
N CYS A 247 -10.22 -12.12 -5.34
CA CYS A 247 -9.97 -11.55 -4.02
C CYS A 247 -8.50 -11.15 -3.85
N LYS A 248 -8.28 -9.97 -3.27
CA LYS A 248 -6.94 -9.43 -2.98
C LYS A 248 -6.60 -9.40 -1.49
N GLY A 249 -7.44 -10.01 -0.64
CA GLY A 249 -7.18 -10.17 0.80
C GLY A 249 -7.09 -8.86 1.58
N CYS A 250 -7.71 -7.78 1.10
CA CYS A 250 -7.58 -6.45 1.71
C CYS A 250 -8.40 -6.23 2.99
N GLY A 251 -9.25 -7.17 3.39
CA GLY A 251 -10.12 -7.08 4.58
C GLY A 251 -11.26 -6.06 4.53
N ARG A 252 -11.38 -5.21 3.50
CA ARG A 252 -12.41 -4.15 3.47
C ARG A 252 -13.84 -4.68 3.63
N CYS A 253 -14.14 -5.83 3.07
CA CYS A 253 -15.46 -6.44 3.16
C CYS A 253 -15.83 -6.85 4.60
N ALA A 254 -14.88 -7.35 5.39
CA ALA A 254 -15.08 -7.65 6.80
C ALA A 254 -15.32 -6.36 7.60
N MET A 255 -14.50 -5.33 7.38
CA MET A 255 -14.63 -4.04 8.07
C MET A 255 -16.00 -3.36 7.88
N VAL A 256 -16.59 -3.45 6.69
CA VAL A 256 -17.88 -2.78 6.40
C VAL A 256 -19.10 -3.65 6.67
N CYS A 257 -18.92 -4.92 7.05
CA CYS A 257 -20.05 -5.84 7.20
C CYS A 257 -20.80 -5.53 8.50
N PRO A 258 -22.07 -5.06 8.44
CA PRO A 258 -22.82 -4.72 9.66
C PRO A 258 -23.14 -5.94 10.50
N GLN A 259 -23.16 -7.13 9.90
CA GLN A 259 -23.43 -8.41 10.57
C GLN A 259 -22.17 -9.10 11.09
N GLN A 260 -20.98 -8.52 10.84
CA GLN A 260 -19.69 -9.16 11.13
C GLN A 260 -19.62 -10.61 10.58
N ALA A 261 -20.21 -10.80 9.41
CA ALA A 261 -20.41 -12.11 8.79
C ALA A 261 -19.28 -12.50 7.82
N ILE A 262 -18.22 -11.70 7.75
CA ILE A 262 -17.06 -11.97 6.90
C ILE A 262 -15.85 -12.04 7.81
N ARG A 263 -15.06 -13.11 7.66
CA ARG A 263 -13.81 -13.31 8.40
C ARG A 263 -12.64 -13.23 7.44
N VAL A 264 -11.57 -12.58 7.90
CA VAL A 264 -10.26 -12.66 7.27
C VAL A 264 -9.40 -13.57 8.13
N GLU A 265 -8.99 -14.69 7.56
CA GLU A 265 -8.23 -15.71 8.24
C GLU A 265 -6.82 -15.76 7.66
N PHE A 266 -5.88 -16.10 8.52
CA PHE A 266 -4.46 -16.15 8.23
C PHE A 266 -3.95 -17.55 8.56
N ASP A 267 -3.17 -18.14 7.66
CA ASP A 267 -2.38 -19.32 8.00
C ASP A 267 -1.24 -18.94 8.97
N GLU A 268 -0.39 -19.88 9.34
CA GLU A 268 0.68 -19.71 10.35
C GLU A 268 1.52 -18.43 10.13
N ARG A 269 1.84 -17.73 11.23
CA ARG A 269 2.59 -16.46 11.23
C ARG A 269 3.87 -16.52 10.41
N ASP A 270 4.63 -17.60 10.56
CA ASP A 270 5.91 -17.77 9.89
C ASP A 270 5.74 -17.89 8.37
N ALA A 271 4.68 -18.55 7.89
CA ALA A 271 4.39 -18.65 6.47
C ALA A 271 4.12 -17.27 5.85
N ILE A 272 3.33 -16.43 6.52
CA ILE A 272 3.04 -15.05 6.07
C ILE A 272 4.33 -14.22 6.03
N TRP A 273 5.15 -14.32 7.07
CA TRP A 273 6.39 -13.58 7.14
C TRP A 273 7.38 -14.02 6.05
N GLN A 274 7.56 -15.32 5.84
CA GLN A 274 8.43 -15.85 4.79
C GLN A 274 7.93 -15.46 3.39
N GLU A 275 6.62 -15.53 3.15
CA GLU A 275 6.03 -15.08 1.90
C GLU A 275 6.30 -13.59 1.67
N LEU A 276 6.06 -12.75 2.69
CA LEU A 276 6.30 -11.31 2.60
C LEU A 276 7.79 -11.01 2.35
N LEU A 277 8.68 -11.66 3.09
CA LEU A 277 10.13 -11.55 2.93
C LEU A 277 10.56 -11.92 1.51
N SER A 278 10.04 -13.00 0.93
CA SER A 278 10.37 -13.40 -0.45
C SER A 278 10.05 -12.30 -1.48
N ARG A 279 9.03 -11.47 -1.20
CA ARG A 279 8.59 -10.37 -2.08
C ARG A 279 9.39 -9.09 -1.87
N VAL A 280 9.92 -8.87 -0.66
CA VAL A 280 10.57 -7.61 -0.24
C VAL A 280 12.06 -7.74 0.06
N GLN A 281 12.64 -8.93 -0.09
CA GLN A 281 14.01 -9.30 0.32
C GLN A 281 15.12 -8.27 0.04
N PRO A 282 15.15 -7.54 -1.11
CA PRO A 282 16.19 -6.53 -1.34
C PRO A 282 16.19 -5.37 -0.34
N VAL A 283 15.03 -5.07 0.27
CA VAL A 283 14.78 -3.87 1.08
C VAL A 283 15.16 -4.10 2.55
N VAL A 284 15.05 -5.33 3.02
CA VAL A 284 15.19 -5.74 4.42
C VAL A 284 16.62 -6.19 4.79
N GLY A 285 17.56 -6.11 3.85
CA GLY A 285 18.84 -6.81 3.96
C GLY A 285 18.65 -8.32 3.97
N ARG A 286 19.73 -9.11 3.93
CA ARG A 286 19.60 -10.52 4.30
C ARG A 286 19.24 -10.54 5.79
N ALA A 287 18.10 -11.16 6.12
CA ALA A 287 17.82 -11.54 7.50
C ALA A 287 19.07 -12.26 8.05
N PRO A 288 19.50 -11.97 9.29
CA PRO A 288 20.66 -12.61 9.90
C PRO A 288 20.52 -14.14 9.93
#